data_AF-Q0ISA1-F1
#
_entry.id   AF-Q0ISA1-F1
#
_cell.length_a   1.000
_cell.length_b   1.000
_cell.length_c   1.000
_cell.angle_alpha   90.00
_cell.angle_beta   90.00
_cell.angle_gamma   90.00
#
_symmetry.space_group_name_H-M   'P 1'
#
loop_
_entity.id
_entity.type
_entity.pdbx_description
1 polymer ?
#
loop_
_entity_poly.entity_id
_entity_poly.type
_entity_poly.pdbx_seq_one_letter_code
_entity_poly.pdbx_strand_id
1 'polypeptide(L)'
;TSLTCLNCRRQKEVELRLLEEETAKRVEQAIRKQVEESLNSEEIKHEIQRRIEVGRKRIHEEVLVQIEKEKEAALVEAQHKAERERKEREELEKKLEEERKKAEEAQMKEAMEQQQKELERYQELERLQKEREEAMKRKQMEEEQQKQSQMKLLGKNKSRPKLSFALGMK
;
A
#
# COMPACT_ATOMS: atom_id res chain seq x y z
N THR A 1 42.85 93.02 -52.09
CA THR A 1 41.81 92.32 -52.86
C THR A 1 41.69 90.83 -52.54
N SER A 2 42.78 90.10 -52.26
CA SER A 2 42.68 88.66 -51.93
C SER A 2 41.92 88.36 -50.62
N LEU A 3 42.21 89.10 -49.53
CA LEU A 3 41.52 88.93 -48.23
C LEU A 3 40.00 89.21 -48.27
N THR A 4 39.54 90.13 -49.10
CA THR A 4 38.11 90.47 -49.22
C THR A 4 37.33 89.35 -49.93
N CYS A 5 37.92 88.74 -50.97
CA CYS A 5 37.31 87.59 -51.66
C CYS A 5 37.25 86.35 -50.76
N LEU A 6 38.28 86.08 -49.95
CA LEU A 6 38.28 84.98 -48.98
C LEU A 6 37.19 85.15 -47.91
N ASN A 7 36.99 86.36 -47.39
CA ASN A 7 35.90 86.63 -46.44
C ASN A 7 34.52 86.46 -47.08
N CYS A 8 34.31 86.93 -48.31
CA CYS A 8 33.04 86.72 -49.03
C CYS A 8 32.75 85.23 -49.26
N ARG A 9 33.77 84.42 -49.61
CA ARG A 9 33.61 82.96 -49.73
C ARG A 9 33.21 82.31 -48.39
N ARG A 10 33.89 82.67 -47.30
CA ARG A 10 33.58 82.15 -45.95
C ARG A 10 32.18 82.57 -45.48
N GLN A 11 31.76 83.81 -45.73
CA GLN A 11 30.41 84.27 -45.41
C GLN A 11 29.36 83.48 -46.19
N LYS A 12 29.53 83.32 -47.51
CA LYS A 12 28.63 82.49 -48.33
C LYS A 12 28.57 81.03 -47.87
N GLU A 13 29.70 80.46 -47.45
CA GLU A 13 29.75 79.10 -46.91
C GLU A 13 29.00 78.99 -45.57
N VAL A 14 29.13 79.98 -44.69
CA VAL A 14 28.37 80.03 -43.43
C VAL A 14 26.88 80.23 -43.69
N GLU A 15 26.50 81.15 -44.58
CA GLU A 15 25.11 81.36 -44.98
C GLU A 15 24.50 80.09 -45.59
N LEU A 16 25.23 79.42 -46.49
CA LEU A 16 24.80 78.16 -47.09
C LEU A 16 24.61 77.07 -46.03
N ARG A 17 25.55 76.90 -45.10
CA ARG A 17 25.40 75.95 -43.98
C ARG A 17 24.19 76.26 -43.11
N LEU A 18 23.96 77.53 -42.78
CA LEU A 18 22.79 77.92 -41.98
C LEU A 18 21.48 77.62 -42.72
N LEU A 19 21.43 77.86 -44.03
CA LEU A 19 20.27 77.51 -44.86
C LEU A 19 20.07 75.99 -44.96
N GLU A 20 21.16 75.22 -45.11
CA GLU A 20 21.12 73.76 -45.10
C GLU A 20 20.60 73.23 -43.76
N GLU A 21 21.11 73.74 -42.63
CA GLU A 21 20.66 73.37 -41.28
C GLU A 21 19.19 73.73 -41.04
N GLU A 22 18.77 74.94 -41.43
CA GLU A 22 17.38 75.36 -41.30
C GLU A 22 16.46 74.48 -42.15
N THR A 23 16.86 74.19 -43.38
CA THR A 23 16.11 73.32 -44.29
C THR A 23 16.03 71.91 -43.72
N ALA A 24 17.13 71.36 -43.20
CA ALA A 24 17.17 70.04 -42.58
C ALA A 24 16.21 69.96 -41.37
N LYS A 25 16.19 71.00 -40.52
CA LYS A 25 15.25 71.08 -39.38
C LYS A 25 13.80 71.10 -39.83
N ARG A 26 13.47 71.86 -40.88
CA ARG A 26 12.09 71.90 -41.43
C ARG A 26 11.67 70.54 -41.98
N VAL A 27 12.56 69.87 -42.72
CA VAL A 27 12.32 68.52 -43.25
C VAL A 27 12.11 67.53 -42.11
N GLU A 28 12.96 67.54 -41.10
CA GLU A 28 12.84 66.66 -39.93
C GLU A 28 11.51 66.88 -39.19
N GLN A 29 11.13 68.14 -38.96
CA GLN A 29 9.84 68.47 -38.32
C GLN A 29 8.65 67.99 -39.16
N ALA A 30 8.70 68.15 -40.49
CA ALA A 30 7.67 67.66 -41.38
C ALA A 30 7.55 66.13 -41.36
N ILE A 31 8.68 65.41 -41.36
CA ILE A 31 8.71 63.94 -41.25
C ILE A 31 8.14 63.50 -39.90
N ARG A 32 8.59 64.10 -38.79
CA ARG A 32 8.08 63.77 -37.45
C ARG A 32 6.57 63.96 -37.36
N LYS A 33 6.07 65.09 -37.85
CA LYS A 33 4.63 65.38 -37.88
C LYS A 33 3.87 64.35 -38.74
N GLN A 34 4.36 64.04 -39.93
CA GLN A 34 3.75 63.05 -40.80
C GLN A 34 3.72 61.64 -40.17
N VAL A 35 4.81 61.24 -39.51
CA VAL A 35 4.89 59.96 -38.81
C VAL A 35 3.92 59.92 -37.63
N GLU A 36 3.86 60.98 -36.83
CA GLU A 36 2.92 61.08 -35.72
C GLU A 36 1.45 61.01 -36.19
N GLU A 37 1.10 61.76 -37.22
CA GLU A 37 -0.24 61.73 -37.82
C GLU A 37 -0.56 60.34 -38.39
N SER A 38 0.41 59.69 -39.04
CA SER A 38 0.24 58.33 -39.58
C SER A 38 0.01 57.31 -38.47
N LEU A 39 0.78 57.36 -37.38
CA LEU A 39 0.63 56.45 -36.23
C LEU A 39 -0.67 56.71 -35.44
N ASN A 40 -1.11 57.96 -35.38
CA ASN A 40 -2.36 58.35 -34.72
C ASN A 40 -3.59 58.21 -35.63
N SER A 41 -3.41 57.82 -36.89
CA SER A 41 -4.52 57.54 -37.79
C SER A 41 -5.36 56.37 -37.26
N GLU A 42 -6.66 56.46 -37.49
CA GLU A 42 -7.59 55.43 -37.05
C GLU A 42 -7.27 54.08 -37.72
N GLU A 43 -6.85 54.06 -38.98
CA GLU A 43 -6.47 52.84 -39.69
C GLU A 43 -5.35 52.06 -38.97
N ILE A 44 -4.27 52.73 -38.59
CA ILE A 44 -3.15 52.08 -37.88
C ILE A 44 -3.58 51.62 -36.49
N LYS A 45 -4.38 52.41 -35.76
CA LYS A 45 -4.92 52.00 -34.45
C LYS A 45 -5.80 50.75 -34.56
N HIS A 46 -6.70 50.70 -35.54
CA HIS A 46 -7.59 49.57 -35.78
C HIS A 46 -6.79 48.31 -36.15
N GLU A 47 -5.75 48.44 -36.98
CA GLU A 47 -4.88 47.31 -37.33
C GLU A 47 -4.09 46.79 -36.11
N ILE A 48 -3.57 47.68 -35.27
CA ILE A 48 -2.91 47.30 -34.01
C ILE A 48 -3.89 46.55 -33.10
N GLN A 49 -5.10 47.08 -32.90
CA GLN A 49 -6.13 46.45 -32.08
C GLN A 49 -6.52 45.07 -32.63
N ARG A 50 -6.75 44.96 -33.93
CA ARG A 50 -7.06 43.70 -34.60
C ARG A 50 -5.96 42.66 -34.36
N ARG A 51 -4.68 43.04 -34.49
CA ARG A 51 -3.55 42.13 -34.21
C ARG A 51 -3.51 41.68 -32.77
N ILE A 52 -3.77 42.58 -31.82
CA ILE A 52 -3.85 42.26 -30.39
C ILE A 52 -5.00 41.27 -30.14
N GLU A 53 -6.19 41.52 -30.68
CA GLU A 53 -7.36 40.64 -30.53
C GLU A 53 -7.11 39.25 -31.11
N VAL A 54 -6.55 39.18 -32.32
CA VAL A 54 -6.18 37.90 -32.96
C VAL A 54 -5.15 37.16 -32.12
N GLY A 55 -4.11 37.85 -31.64
CA GLY A 55 -3.08 37.26 -30.78
C GLY A 55 -3.65 36.73 -29.47
N ARG A 56 -4.51 37.51 -28.79
CA ARG A 56 -5.19 37.08 -27.56
C ARG A 56 -6.08 35.88 -27.79
N LYS A 57 -6.91 35.91 -28.83
CA LYS A 57 -7.81 34.80 -29.19
C LYS A 57 -7.02 33.52 -29.41
N ARG A 58 -5.93 33.58 -30.18
CA ARG A 58 -5.04 32.45 -30.43
C ARG A 58 -4.45 31.89 -29.13
N ILE A 59 -3.92 32.74 -28.26
CA ILE A 59 -3.34 32.32 -26.97
C ILE A 59 -4.43 31.67 -26.09
N HIS A 60 -5.64 32.24 -26.07
CA HIS A 60 -6.76 31.66 -25.32
C HIS A 60 -7.13 30.27 -25.83
N GLU A 61 -7.23 30.08 -27.14
CA GLU A 61 -7.49 28.76 -27.75
C GLU A 61 -6.37 27.76 -27.43
N GLU A 62 -5.11 28.17 -27.56
CA GLU A 62 -3.95 27.32 -27.22
C GLU A 62 -3.96 26.89 -25.75
N VAL A 63 -4.27 27.82 -24.83
CA VAL A 63 -4.37 27.54 -23.39
C VAL A 63 -5.54 26.61 -23.08
N LEU A 64 -6.71 26.79 -23.71
CA LEU A 64 -7.86 25.90 -23.51
C LEU A 64 -7.52 24.47 -23.93
N VAL A 65 -6.89 24.30 -25.10
CA VAL A 65 -6.45 22.99 -25.59
C VAL A 65 -5.43 22.35 -24.63
N GLN A 66 -4.51 23.14 -24.06
CA GLN A 66 -3.56 22.63 -23.06
C GLN A 66 -4.27 22.20 -21.76
N ILE A 67 -5.18 23.02 -21.24
CA ILE A 67 -5.94 22.70 -20.03
C ILE A 67 -6.78 21.42 -20.22
N GLU A 68 -7.42 21.24 -21.37
CA GLU A 68 -8.18 20.03 -21.67
C GLU A 68 -7.28 18.78 -21.70
N LYS A 69 -6.13 18.86 -22.38
CA LYS A 69 -5.15 17.77 -22.40
C LYS A 69 -4.62 17.43 -21.01
N GLU A 70 -4.31 18.43 -20.20
CA GLU A 70 -3.84 18.23 -18.83
C GLU A 70 -4.92 17.60 -17.94
N LYS A 71 -6.18 18.02 -18.08
CA LYS A 71 -7.31 17.41 -17.38
C LYS A 71 -7.49 15.95 -17.76
N GLU A 72 -7.46 15.63 -19.05
CA GLU A 72 -7.58 14.26 -19.54
C GLU A 72 -6.42 13.39 -19.03
N ALA A 73 -5.18 13.88 -19.11
CA ALA A 73 -4.01 13.17 -18.59
C ALA A 73 -4.13 12.92 -17.08
N ALA A 74 -4.54 13.92 -16.30
CA ALA A 74 -4.73 13.79 -14.86
C ALA A 74 -5.84 12.79 -14.51
N LEU A 75 -6.94 12.76 -15.27
CA LEU A 75 -8.01 11.79 -15.09
C LEU A 75 -7.56 10.36 -15.39
N VAL A 76 -6.83 10.16 -16.49
CA VAL A 76 -6.28 8.84 -16.86
C VAL A 76 -5.28 8.35 -15.82
N GLU A 77 -4.38 9.22 -15.35
CA GLU A 77 -3.43 8.88 -14.28
C GLU A 77 -4.15 8.52 -12.97
N ALA A 78 -5.16 9.30 -12.58
CA ALA A 78 -5.96 9.03 -11.39
C ALA A 78 -6.72 7.70 -11.50
N GLN A 79 -7.29 7.39 -12.66
CA GLN A 79 -7.95 6.11 -12.94
C GLN A 79 -6.96 4.94 -12.86
N HIS A 80 -5.80 5.05 -13.51
CA HIS A 80 -4.77 4.01 -13.45
C HIS A 80 -4.22 3.80 -12.04
N LYS A 81 -4.09 4.87 -11.24
CA LYS A 81 -3.68 4.77 -9.84
C LYS A 81 -4.76 4.06 -9.01
N ALA A 82 -6.02 4.47 -9.15
CA ALA A 82 -7.14 3.85 -8.45
C ALA A 82 -7.31 2.37 -8.82
N GLU A 83 -7.12 2.02 -10.09
CA GLU A 83 -7.19 0.62 -10.55
C GLU A 83 -6.05 -0.23 -9.98
N ARG A 84 -4.83 0.30 -9.93
CA ARG A 84 -3.69 -0.38 -9.29
C ARG A 84 -3.93 -0.59 -7.80
N GLU A 85 -4.33 0.46 -7.08
CA GLU A 85 -4.63 0.36 -5.65
C GLU A 85 -5.78 -0.63 -5.39
N ARG A 86 -6.79 -0.67 -6.27
CA ARG A 86 -7.87 -1.66 -6.19
C ARG A 86 -7.35 -3.08 -6.34
N LYS A 87 -6.54 -3.36 -7.38
CA LYS A 87 -5.95 -4.68 -7.60
C LYS A 87 -5.06 -5.12 -6.44
N GLU A 88 -4.23 -4.21 -5.93
CA GLU A 88 -3.38 -4.48 -4.76
C GLU A 88 -4.21 -4.82 -3.52
N ARG A 89 -5.31 -4.11 -3.29
CA ARG A 89 -6.25 -4.41 -2.18
C ARG A 89 -6.94 -5.75 -2.36
N GLU A 90 -7.46 -6.05 -3.55
CA GLU A 90 -8.12 -7.32 -3.85
C GLU A 90 -7.14 -8.50 -3.69
N GLU A 91 -5.88 -8.35 -4.11
CA GLU A 91 -4.84 -9.37 -3.91
C GLU A 91 -4.49 -9.58 -2.43
N LEU A 92 -4.40 -8.51 -1.65
CA LEU A 92 -4.15 -8.59 -0.21
C LEU A 92 -5.32 -9.24 0.52
N GLU A 93 -6.55 -8.87 0.19
CA GLU A 93 -7.76 -9.46 0.76
C GLU A 93 -7.84 -10.96 0.45
N LYS A 94 -7.57 -11.36 -0.80
CA LYS A 94 -7.50 -12.77 -1.19
C LYS A 94 -6.47 -13.55 -0.36
N LYS A 95 -5.25 -13.00 -0.20
CA LYS A 95 -4.20 -13.64 0.63
C LYS A 95 -4.62 -13.75 2.10
N LEU A 96 -5.25 -12.71 2.65
CA LEU A 96 -5.75 -12.73 4.03
C LEU A 96 -6.86 -13.77 4.22
N GLU A 97 -7.75 -13.91 3.24
CA GLU A 97 -8.80 -14.93 3.30
C GLU A 97 -8.23 -16.35 3.17
N GLU A 98 -7.23 -16.56 2.32
CA GLU A 98 -6.52 -17.84 2.22
C GLU A 98 -5.83 -18.21 3.55
N GLU A 99 -5.15 -17.25 4.19
CA GLU A 99 -4.52 -17.49 5.50
C GLU A 99 -5.54 -17.76 6.60
N ARG A 100 -6.68 -17.06 6.58
CA ARG A 100 -7.81 -17.33 7.49
C ARG A 100 -8.36 -18.74 7.33
N LYS A 101 -8.61 -19.18 6.08
CA LYS A 101 -9.08 -20.53 5.78
C LYS A 101 -8.09 -21.60 6.24
N LYS A 102 -6.80 -21.42 5.96
CA LYS A 102 -5.75 -22.34 6.44
C LYS A 102 -5.70 -22.40 7.96
N ALA A 103 -5.83 -21.26 8.65
CA ALA A 103 -5.83 -21.22 10.10
C ALA A 103 -7.06 -21.95 10.68
N GLU A 104 -8.25 -21.74 10.11
CA GLU A 104 -9.48 -22.43 10.50
C GLU A 104 -9.38 -23.95 10.25
N GLU A 105 -8.90 -24.37 9.08
CA GLU A 105 -8.67 -25.78 8.76
C GLU A 105 -7.65 -26.43 9.71
N ALA A 106 -6.55 -25.73 10.02
CA ALA A 106 -5.55 -26.20 10.97
C ALA A 106 -6.15 -26.36 12.37
N GLN A 107 -6.93 -25.38 12.83
CA GLN A 107 -7.62 -25.46 14.13
C GLN A 107 -8.63 -26.60 14.18
N MET A 108 -9.44 -26.78 13.13
CA MET A 108 -10.41 -27.86 13.04
C MET A 108 -9.73 -29.23 13.05
N LYS A 109 -8.61 -29.37 12.32
CA LYS A 109 -7.81 -30.59 12.30
C LYS A 109 -7.19 -30.88 13.67
N GLU A 110 -6.62 -29.88 14.32
CA GLU A 110 -6.04 -30.01 15.66
C GLU A 110 -7.09 -30.42 16.69
N ALA A 111 -8.27 -29.78 16.68
CA ALA A 111 -9.38 -30.12 17.56
C ALA A 111 -9.87 -31.57 17.34
N MET A 112 -9.99 -32.00 16.08
CA MET A 112 -10.38 -33.37 15.75
C MET A 112 -9.33 -34.40 16.20
N GLU A 113 -8.05 -34.11 15.98
CA GLU A 113 -6.95 -34.99 16.39
C GLU A 113 -6.86 -35.09 17.93
N GLN A 114 -7.07 -33.98 18.65
CA GLN A 114 -7.16 -33.95 20.10
C GLN A 114 -8.34 -34.82 20.59
N GLN A 115 -9.52 -34.68 19.99
CA GLN A 115 -10.69 -35.48 20.32
C GLN A 115 -10.44 -36.99 20.10
N GLN A 116 -9.78 -37.36 19.00
CA GLN A 116 -9.42 -38.75 18.72
C GLN A 116 -8.44 -39.31 19.76
N LYS A 117 -7.39 -38.55 20.09
CA LYS A 117 -6.42 -38.94 21.13
C LYS A 117 -7.07 -39.11 22.49
N GLU A 118 -8.03 -38.26 22.85
CA GLU A 118 -8.77 -38.38 24.11
C GLU A 118 -9.65 -39.64 24.15
N LEU A 119 -10.33 -39.97 23.05
CA LEU A 119 -11.12 -41.20 22.93
C LEU A 119 -10.25 -42.46 23.03
N GLU A 120 -9.11 -42.49 22.33
CA GLU A 120 -8.15 -43.60 22.41
C GLU A 120 -7.62 -43.78 23.83
N ARG A 121 -7.26 -42.67 24.48
CA ARG A 121 -6.82 -42.65 25.88
C ARG A 121 -7.91 -43.17 26.83
N TYR A 122 -9.16 -42.81 26.59
CA TYR A 122 -10.29 -43.31 27.39
C TYR A 122 -10.46 -44.83 27.24
N GLN A 123 -10.38 -45.34 26.01
CA GLN A 123 -10.46 -46.78 25.71
C GLN A 123 -9.28 -47.56 26.31
N GLU A 124 -8.08 -46.99 26.34
CA GLU A 124 -6.92 -47.59 26.99
C GLU A 124 -7.12 -47.69 28.51
N LEU A 125 -7.60 -46.63 29.15
CA LEU A 125 -7.92 -46.64 30.58
C LEU A 125 -8.98 -47.68 30.93
N GLU A 126 -10.01 -47.84 30.09
CA GLU A 126 -11.05 -48.86 30.29
C GLU A 126 -10.47 -50.29 30.19
N ARG A 127 -9.55 -50.53 29.25
CA ARG A 127 -8.86 -51.82 29.12
C ARG A 127 -8.01 -52.14 30.34
N LEU A 128 -7.21 -51.18 30.81
CA LEU A 128 -6.40 -51.35 32.02
C LEU A 128 -7.24 -51.58 33.28
N GLN A 129 -8.40 -50.93 33.39
CA GLN A 129 -9.35 -51.19 34.48
C GLN A 129 -9.90 -52.62 34.44
N LYS A 130 -10.32 -53.09 33.26
CA LYS A 130 -10.80 -54.47 33.07
C LYS A 130 -9.72 -55.50 33.41
N GLU A 131 -8.50 -55.31 32.92
CA GLU A 131 -7.37 -56.18 33.25
C GLU A 131 -7.07 -56.20 34.75
N ARG A 132 -7.12 -55.04 35.41
CA ARG A 132 -6.95 -54.94 36.87
C ARG A 132 -8.05 -55.67 37.62
N GLU A 133 -9.31 -55.52 37.22
CA GLU A 133 -10.44 -56.23 37.82
C GLU A 133 -10.34 -57.75 37.62
N GLU A 134 -9.96 -58.19 36.43
CA GLU A 134 -9.74 -59.61 36.14
C GLU A 134 -8.58 -60.18 36.96
N ALA A 135 -7.45 -59.47 37.06
CA ALA A 135 -6.32 -59.89 37.89
C ALA A 135 -6.71 -59.99 39.37
N MET A 136 -7.50 -59.04 39.88
CA MET A 136 -8.02 -59.08 41.24
C MET A 136 -8.96 -60.27 41.45
N LYS A 137 -9.87 -60.55 40.51
CA LYS A 137 -10.77 -61.71 40.56
C LYS A 137 -9.98 -63.03 40.53
N ARG A 138 -8.98 -63.16 39.66
CA ARG A 138 -8.10 -64.34 39.59
C ARG A 138 -7.35 -64.54 40.91
N LYS A 139 -6.78 -63.47 41.46
CA LYS A 139 -6.11 -63.51 42.76
C LYS A 139 -7.05 -63.92 43.89
N GLN A 140 -8.29 -63.41 43.91
CA GLN A 140 -9.30 -63.81 44.90
C GLN A 140 -9.62 -65.30 44.82
N MET A 141 -9.81 -65.83 43.61
CA MET A 141 -10.07 -67.26 43.40
C MET A 141 -8.88 -68.13 43.87
N GLU A 142 -7.64 -67.70 43.58
CA GLU A 142 -6.44 -68.39 44.05
C GLU A 142 -6.32 -68.35 45.59
N GLU A 143 -6.57 -67.21 46.22
CA GLU A 143 -6.56 -67.07 47.68
C GLU A 143 -7.65 -67.93 48.34
N GLU A 144 -8.85 -68.00 47.76
CA GLU A 144 -9.93 -68.88 48.24
C GLU A 144 -9.56 -70.36 48.11
N GLN A 145 -8.98 -70.77 46.97
CA GLN A 145 -8.50 -72.13 46.77
C GLN A 145 -7.37 -72.48 47.74
N GLN A 146 -6.44 -71.55 47.99
CA GLN A 146 -5.38 -71.71 49.00
C GLN A 146 -5.94 -71.82 50.41
N LYS A 147 -6.96 -71.02 50.77
CA LYS A 147 -7.65 -71.15 52.08
C LYS A 147 -8.34 -72.51 52.19
N GLN A 148 -9.03 -72.96 51.14
CA GLN A 148 -9.69 -74.28 51.13
C GLN A 148 -8.69 -75.43 51.21
N SER A 149 -7.58 -75.36 50.47
CA SER A 149 -6.52 -76.39 50.51
C SER A 149 -5.85 -76.42 51.89
N GLN A 150 -5.56 -75.24 52.47
CA GLN A 150 -5.02 -75.12 53.83
C GLN A 150 -5.99 -75.68 54.87
N MET A 151 -7.30 -75.42 54.75
CA MET A 151 -8.32 -75.96 55.67
C MET A 151 -8.43 -77.49 55.55
N LYS A 152 -8.29 -78.06 54.34
CA LYS A 152 -8.22 -79.51 54.10
C LYS A 152 -6.94 -80.11 54.71
N LEU A 153 -5.79 -79.46 54.54
CA LEU A 153 -4.48 -79.91 55.05
C LEU A 153 -4.38 -79.83 56.58
N LEU A 154 -4.83 -78.73 57.17
CA LEU A 154 -4.81 -78.51 58.63
C LEU A 154 -5.81 -79.38 59.39
N GLY A 155 -6.68 -80.12 58.68
CA GLY A 155 -7.65 -81.02 59.29
C GLY A 155 -8.57 -80.33 60.30
N LYS A 156 -8.80 -79.01 60.18
CA LYS A 156 -9.63 -78.28 61.16
C LYS A 156 -11.11 -78.67 61.12
N ASN A 157 -11.56 -79.35 60.05
CA ASN A 157 -12.86 -80.02 60.00
C ASN A 157 -12.82 -81.50 60.42
N LYS A 158 -11.64 -82.05 60.68
CA LYS A 158 -11.45 -83.42 61.16
C LYS A 158 -10.63 -83.39 62.44
N SER A 159 -11.30 -83.05 63.53
CA SER A 159 -10.96 -83.53 64.88
C SER A 159 -9.45 -83.64 65.15
N ARG A 160 -8.70 -82.54 65.11
CA ARG A 160 -7.30 -82.58 65.54
C ARG A 160 -7.27 -82.83 67.04
N PRO A 161 -6.77 -83.98 67.53
CA PRO A 161 -6.72 -84.27 68.95
C PRO A 161 -5.82 -83.23 69.64
N LYS A 162 -6.22 -82.75 70.82
CA LYS A 162 -5.36 -81.96 71.71
C LYS A 162 -4.18 -82.84 72.14
N LEU A 163 -3.11 -82.86 71.36
CA LEU A 163 -1.82 -83.39 71.81
C LEU A 163 -1.14 -82.28 72.62
N SER A 164 -1.34 -82.33 73.93
CA SER A 164 -0.54 -81.57 74.89
C SER A 164 0.91 -82.04 74.78
N PHE A 165 1.77 -81.20 74.20
CA PHE A 165 3.21 -81.39 74.29
C PHE A 165 3.66 -81.02 75.70
N ALA A 166 3.54 -81.96 76.63
CA ALA A 166 4.34 -81.90 77.84
C ALA A 166 5.79 -82.17 77.42
N LEU A 167 6.58 -81.10 77.26
CA LEU A 167 8.04 -81.15 77.21
C LEU A 167 8.53 -81.72 78.55
N GLY A 168 8.54 -83.04 78.68
CA GLY A 168 9.20 -83.73 79.77
C GLY A 168 10.70 -83.66 79.58
N MET A 169 11.31 -82.56 80.03
CA MET A 169 12.73 -82.50 80.36
C MET A 169 12.88 -82.83 81.84
N LYS A 170 13.21 -84.08 82.17
CA LYS A 170 13.85 -84.56 83.42
C LYS A 170 14.10 -86.06 83.34
#